data_AF-A0A7K5HPS8-F1
#
_entry.id   AF-A0A7K5HPS8-F1
#
_cell.length_a   1.000
_cell.length_b   1.000
_cell.length_c   1.000
_cell.angle_alpha   90.00
_cell.angle_beta   90.00
_cell.angle_gamma   90.00
#
_symmetry.space_group_name_H-M   'P 1'
#
loop_
_entity.id
_entity.type
_entity.pdbx_description
1 polymer ?
#
loop_
_entity_poly.entity_id
_entity_poly.type
_entity_poly.pdbx_seq_one_letter_code
_entity_poly.pdbx_strand_id
1 'polypeptide(L)'
;PWGSKDRRLRRLESNERERQRMHKLNNAFQALREVIPHVRAESKLSKIETLTLAKNYIKSLTSIILNMSNGRFPTAEEMGAASRSKLYQHHQCGGDDNEEHLQNYSTEVQGFSQNT
;
A
#
# COMPACT_ATOMS: atom_id res chain seq x y z
N PRO A 1 -1.39 -42.66 24.16
CA PRO A 1 -1.28 -42.38 22.71
C PRO A 1 -2.34 -41.36 22.27
N TRP A 2 -1.99 -40.08 22.29
CA TRP A 2 -2.86 -39.00 21.81
C TRP A 2 -2.91 -39.07 20.28
N GLY A 3 -3.87 -39.87 19.81
CA GLY A 3 -3.99 -40.34 18.45
C GLY A 3 -4.26 -39.21 17.47
N SER A 4 -3.93 -39.46 16.20
CA SER A 4 -3.99 -38.57 15.04
C SER A 4 -5.21 -37.62 14.91
N LYS A 5 -6.31 -37.90 15.62
CA LYS A 5 -7.46 -37.00 15.80
C LYS A 5 -7.09 -35.67 16.48
N ASP A 6 -6.28 -35.69 17.54
CA ASP A 6 -5.84 -34.49 18.27
C ASP A 6 -4.92 -33.59 17.40
N ARG A 7 -4.04 -34.22 16.61
CA ARG A 7 -3.23 -33.52 15.61
C ARG A 7 -4.09 -32.85 14.53
N ARG A 8 -5.13 -33.53 14.04
CA ARG A 8 -6.06 -32.98 13.05
C ARG A 8 -6.84 -31.79 13.60
N LEU A 9 -7.33 -31.88 14.84
CA LEU A 9 -8.04 -30.81 15.54
C LEU A 9 -7.16 -29.54 15.65
N ARG A 10 -5.92 -29.68 16.13
CA ARG A 10 -4.97 -28.54 16.20
C ARG A 10 -4.72 -27.88 14.85
N ARG A 11 -4.62 -28.66 13.77
CA ARG A 11 -4.45 -28.12 12.40
C ARG A 11 -5.69 -27.35 11.95
N LEU A 12 -6.88 -27.89 12.20
CA LEU A 12 -8.13 -27.22 11.86
C LEU A 12 -8.28 -25.90 12.60
N GLU A 13 -7.98 -25.88 13.89
CA GLU A 13 -8.01 -24.68 14.72
C GLU A 13 -7.00 -23.63 14.22
N SER A 14 -5.78 -24.05 13.87
CA SER A 14 -4.78 -23.15 13.28
C SER A 14 -5.23 -22.55 11.96
N ASN A 15 -5.84 -23.36 11.09
CA ASN A 15 -6.34 -22.89 9.80
C ASN A 15 -7.49 -21.89 9.98
N GLU A 16 -8.37 -22.12 10.96
CA GLU A 16 -9.45 -21.19 11.29
C GLU A 16 -8.93 -19.86 11.80
N ARG A 17 -7.93 -19.87 12.70
CA ARG A 17 -7.28 -18.64 13.15
C ARG A 17 -6.68 -17.84 12.00
N GLU A 18 -6.01 -18.51 11.06
CA GLU A 18 -5.42 -17.84 9.90
C GLU A 18 -6.50 -17.27 8.97
N ARG A 19 -7.61 -17.99 8.75
CA ARG A 19 -8.76 -17.43 8.03
C ARG A 19 -9.29 -16.17 8.70
N GLN A 20 -9.47 -16.18 10.02
CA GLN A 20 -9.94 -15.01 10.76
C GLN A 20 -8.96 -13.83 10.68
N ARG A 21 -7.65 -14.09 10.75
CA ARG A 21 -6.61 -13.08 10.53
C ARG A 21 -6.73 -12.46 9.13
N MET A 22 -6.89 -13.30 8.10
CA MET A 22 -7.06 -12.84 6.72
C MET A 22 -8.36 -12.08 6.50
N HIS A 23 -9.46 -12.48 7.15
CA HIS A 23 -10.72 -11.73 7.11
C HIS A 23 -10.55 -10.32 7.70
N LYS A 24 -9.88 -10.19 8.86
CA LYS A 24 -9.58 -8.87 9.44
C LYS A 24 -8.75 -8.00 8.49
N LEU A 25 -7.71 -8.56 7.88
CA LEU A 25 -6.87 -7.87 6.91
C LEU A 25 -7.69 -7.40 5.69
N ASN A 26 -8.49 -8.30 5.11
CA ASN A 26 -9.29 -8.00 3.92
C ASN A 26 -10.37 -6.95 4.22
N ASN A 27 -10.95 -6.95 5.42
CA ASN A 27 -11.91 -5.93 5.84
C ASN A 27 -11.25 -4.56 5.97
N ALA A 28 -10.07 -4.47 6.59
CA ALA A 28 -9.31 -3.22 6.64
C ALA A 28 -8.94 -2.73 5.23
N PHE A 29 -8.59 -3.64 4.34
CA PHE A 29 -8.26 -3.34 2.96
C PHE A 29 -9.49 -2.83 2.17
N GLN A 30 -10.68 -3.38 2.46
CA GLN A 30 -11.93 -2.90 1.89
C GLN A 30 -12.28 -1.49 2.39
N ALA A 31 -12.16 -1.24 3.69
CA ALA A 31 -12.35 0.10 4.25
C ALA A 31 -11.38 1.13 3.64
N LEU A 32 -10.15 0.71 3.32
CA LEU A 32 -9.21 1.58 2.61
C LEU A 32 -9.69 1.94 1.19
N ARG A 33 -10.33 1.00 0.46
CA ARG A 33 -10.88 1.31 -0.87
C ARG A 33 -12.01 2.32 -0.81
N GLU A 34 -12.85 2.25 0.22
CA GLU A 34 -14.01 3.12 0.39
C GLU A 34 -13.64 4.59 0.57
N VAL A 35 -12.42 4.87 1.06
CA VAL A 35 -11.93 6.25 1.25
C VAL A 35 -11.12 6.78 0.05
N ILE A 36 -10.84 5.96 -0.97
CA ILE A 36 -10.11 6.42 -2.15
C ILE A 36 -11.09 7.12 -3.12
N PRO A 37 -10.82 8.38 -3.52
CA PRO A 37 -11.73 9.14 -4.37
C PRO A 37 -11.84 8.54 -5.78
N HIS A 38 -13.00 8.72 -6.40
CA HIS A 38 -13.31 8.30 -7.79
C HIS A 38 -13.21 6.80 -8.08
N VAL A 39 -12.96 5.96 -7.08
CA VAL A 39 -13.16 4.51 -7.15
C VAL A 39 -14.66 4.26 -6.99
N ARG A 40 -15.43 4.61 -8.02
CA ARG A 40 -16.85 4.28 -8.06
C ARG A 40 -17.00 2.77 -8.17
N ALA A 41 -18.11 2.26 -7.64
CA ALA A 41 -18.34 0.88 -7.22
C ALA A 41 -18.22 -0.21 -8.32
N GLU A 42 -17.82 0.14 -9.53
CA GLU A 42 -17.84 -0.73 -10.69
C GLU A 42 -16.69 -1.76 -10.74
N SER A 43 -15.59 -1.60 -9.98
CA SER A 43 -14.56 -2.66 -9.90
C SER A 43 -13.72 -2.64 -8.62
N LYS A 44 -13.45 -3.84 -8.07
CA LYS A 44 -12.55 -4.01 -6.92
C LYS A 44 -11.10 -3.78 -7.36
N LEU A 45 -10.50 -2.70 -6.88
CA LEU A 45 -9.06 -2.45 -7.04
C LEU A 45 -8.22 -3.62 -6.49
N SER A 46 -7.14 -3.95 -7.20
CA SER A 46 -6.13 -4.88 -6.69
C SER A 46 -5.44 -4.33 -5.44
N LYS A 47 -4.66 -5.19 -4.75
CA LYS A 47 -3.94 -4.75 -3.55
C LYS A 47 -2.89 -3.68 -3.86
N ILE A 48 -2.17 -3.84 -4.96
CA ILE A 48 -1.14 -2.87 -5.33
C ILE A 48 -1.78 -1.52 -5.72
N GLU A 49 -2.83 -1.54 -6.55
CA GLU A 49 -3.52 -0.31 -6.96
C GLU A 49 -4.09 0.45 -5.76
N THR A 50 -4.73 -0.25 -4.82
CA THR A 50 -5.32 0.37 -3.63
C THR A 50 -4.23 1.05 -2.78
N LEU A 51 -3.09 0.40 -2.56
CA LEU A 51 -1.99 0.99 -1.78
C LEU A 51 -1.36 2.19 -2.51
N THR A 52 -1.15 2.08 -3.82
CA THR A 52 -0.60 3.15 -4.65
C THR A 52 -1.52 4.37 -4.66
N LEU A 53 -2.82 4.17 -4.89
CA LEU A 53 -3.81 5.26 -4.90
C LEU A 53 -3.97 5.89 -3.51
N ALA A 54 -3.99 5.10 -2.43
CA ALA A 54 -4.04 5.64 -1.07
C ALA A 54 -2.84 6.53 -0.74
N LYS A 55 -1.61 6.09 -1.08
CA LYS A 55 -0.39 6.89 -0.94
C LYS A 55 -0.48 8.21 -1.69
N ASN A 56 -0.93 8.16 -2.94
CA ASN A 56 -1.06 9.35 -3.79
C ASN A 56 -2.15 10.29 -3.25
N TYR A 57 -3.26 9.75 -2.75
CA TYR A 57 -4.34 10.54 -2.19
C TYR A 57 -3.90 11.31 -0.95
N ILE A 58 -3.17 10.67 -0.02
CA ILE A 58 -2.58 11.34 1.15
C ILE A 58 -1.65 12.48 0.70
N LYS A 59 -0.79 12.25 -0.31
CA LYS A 59 0.09 13.28 -0.87
C LYS A 59 -0.71 14.47 -1.42
N SER A 60 -1.73 14.21 -2.24
CA SER A 60 -2.56 15.25 -2.84
C SER A 60 -3.29 16.10 -1.80
N LEU A 61 -3.93 15.46 -0.81
CA LEU A 61 -4.59 16.18 0.29
C LEU A 61 -3.60 17.03 1.09
N THR A 62 -2.41 16.49 1.37
CA THR A 62 -1.35 17.23 2.08
C THR A 62 -0.95 18.46 1.29
N SER A 63 -0.68 18.34 -0.01
CA SER A 63 -0.37 19.48 -0.87
C SER A 63 -1.51 20.51 -0.88
N ILE A 64 -2.76 20.08 -1.08
CA ILE A 64 -3.92 20.99 -1.09
C ILE A 64 -3.99 21.81 0.21
N ILE A 65 -3.87 21.16 1.37
CA ILE A 65 -3.92 21.83 2.67
C ILE A 65 -2.78 22.85 2.82
N LEU A 66 -1.56 22.50 2.44
CA LEU A 66 -0.41 23.40 2.50
C LEU A 66 -0.53 24.58 1.53
N ASN A 67 -1.01 24.34 0.32
CA ASN A 67 -1.28 25.37 -0.68
C ASN A 67 -2.38 26.34 -0.20
N MET A 68 -3.36 25.85 0.57
CA MET A 68 -4.39 26.68 1.18
C MET A 68 -3.89 27.46 2.40
N SER A 69 -2.99 26.90 3.20
CA SER A 69 -2.43 27.57 4.39
C SER A 69 -1.31 28.57 4.06
N ASN A 70 -0.65 28.39 2.92
CA ASN A 70 0.46 29.21 2.47
C ASN A 70 0.19 29.62 1.04
N GLY A 71 -0.36 30.84 0.84
CA GLY A 71 -0.42 31.44 -0.48
C GLY A 71 0.96 31.38 -1.13
N ARG A 72 1.07 30.54 -2.16
CA ARG A 72 2.22 30.33 -3.07
C ARG A 72 3.34 29.42 -2.53
N PHE A 73 3.41 28.21 -3.09
CA PHE A 73 4.67 27.57 -3.47
C PHE A 73 4.63 27.31 -4.99
N PRO A 74 5.68 27.68 -5.76
CA PRO A 74 5.73 27.39 -7.17
C PRO A 74 5.80 25.87 -7.40
N THR A 75 5.22 25.46 -8.52
CA THR A 75 5.45 24.17 -9.17
C THR A 75 6.94 23.82 -9.15
N ALA A 76 7.25 22.53 -9.07
CA ALA A 76 8.55 21.93 -8.73
C ALA A 76 9.76 22.28 -9.64
N GLU A 77 9.70 23.31 -10.47
CA GLU A 77 10.77 23.71 -11.38
C GLU A 77 11.42 25.07 -11.05
N GLU A 78 10.97 25.80 -10.02
CA GLU A 78 11.54 27.13 -9.74
C GLU A 78 11.78 27.42 -8.24
N MET A 79 13.03 27.77 -7.92
CA MET A 79 13.55 28.38 -6.67
C MET A 79 13.98 27.47 -5.49
N GLY A 80 15.28 27.16 -5.48
CA GLY A 80 16.22 27.55 -4.40
C GLY A 80 15.83 27.29 -2.94
N ALA A 81 16.28 26.15 -2.42
CA ALA A 81 16.82 25.80 -1.09
C ALA A 81 16.48 26.54 0.23
N ALA A 82 15.71 27.62 0.31
CA ALA A 82 15.73 28.52 1.48
C ALA A 82 14.57 28.41 2.48
N SER A 83 13.51 27.62 2.26
CA SER A 83 12.41 27.54 3.25
C SER A 83 11.65 26.21 3.26
N ARG A 84 12.37 25.09 3.17
CA ARG A 84 11.78 23.77 3.42
C ARG A 84 11.76 23.54 4.93
N SER A 85 10.58 23.59 5.53
CA SER A 85 10.38 23.19 6.93
C SER A 85 11.06 21.83 7.17
N LYS A 86 11.93 21.74 8.18
CA LYS A 86 12.76 20.55 8.45
C LYS A 86 11.93 19.27 8.63
N LEU A 87 10.63 19.40 8.90
CA LEU A 87 9.68 18.29 9.00
C LEU A 87 9.50 17.52 7.68
N TYR A 88 9.65 18.18 6.52
CA TYR A 88 9.48 17.56 5.19
C TYR A 88 10.78 17.02 4.58
N GLN A 89 11.95 17.32 5.17
CA GLN A 89 13.23 16.95 4.57
C GLN A 89 13.49 15.44 4.61
N HIS A 90 12.83 14.71 5.51
CA HIS A 90 13.00 13.25 5.63
C HIS A 90 12.22 12.42 4.58
N HIS A 91 11.31 13.04 3.80
CA HIS A 91 10.45 12.33 2.84
C HIS A 91 10.88 12.47 1.37
N GLN A 92 12.02 13.10 1.09
CA GLN A 92 12.41 13.50 -0.27
C GLN A 92 13.70 12.84 -0.79
N CYS A 93 14.16 11.76 -0.14
CA CYS A 93 15.24 10.90 -0.64
C CYS A 93 14.76 9.49 -1.07
N GLY A 94 13.47 9.34 -1.38
CA GLY A 94 12.93 8.13 -1.99
C GLY A 94 12.32 8.49 -3.34
N GLY A 95 13.17 8.89 -4.28
CA GLY A 95 12.81 8.96 -5.69
C GLY A 95 12.40 7.57 -6.15
N ASP A 96 11.35 7.49 -6.96
CA ASP A 96 11.13 6.54 -8.06
C ASP A 96 11.65 5.07 -8.06
N ASP A 97 11.99 4.46 -6.93
CA ASP A 97 12.55 3.10 -6.90
C ASP A 97 11.50 1.99 -7.10
N ASN A 98 10.25 2.34 -7.38
CA ASN A 98 9.13 1.38 -7.31
C ASN A 98 8.92 0.63 -8.63
N GLU A 99 9.30 1.20 -9.78
CA GLU A 99 9.12 0.52 -11.07
C GLU A 99 10.12 -0.61 -11.25
N GLU A 100 11.40 -0.39 -10.92
CA GLU A 100 12.45 -1.42 -10.93
C GLU A 100 12.16 -2.55 -9.93
N HIS A 101 11.70 -2.22 -8.72
CA HIS A 101 11.41 -3.21 -7.68
C HIS A 101 10.19 -4.08 -8.02
N LEU A 102 9.18 -3.51 -8.70
CA LEU A 102 8.02 -4.27 -9.21
C LEU A 102 8.38 -5.13 -10.42
N GLN A 103 9.27 -4.63 -11.30
CA GLN A 103 9.81 -5.40 -12.42
C GLN A 103 10.55 -6.64 -11.91
N ASN A 104 11.43 -6.46 -10.91
CA ASN A 104 12.21 -7.54 -10.30
C ASN A 104 11.31 -8.59 -9.64
N TYR A 105 10.29 -8.14 -8.88
CA TYR A 105 9.34 -9.06 -8.27
C TYR A 105 8.57 -9.84 -9.34
N SER A 106 8.13 -9.20 -10.43
CA SER A 106 7.43 -9.83 -11.56
C SER A 106 8.28 -10.90 -12.24
N THR A 107 9.58 -10.62 -12.48
CA THR A 107 10.52 -11.59 -13.05
C THR A 107 10.73 -12.80 -12.13
N GLU A 108 10.78 -12.58 -10.82
CA GLU A 108 11.01 -13.64 -9.83
C GLU A 108 9.82 -14.60 -9.74
N VAL A 109 8.57 -14.11 -9.71
CA VAL A 109 7.38 -14.98 -9.73
C VAL A 109 7.27 -15.81 -11.02
N GLN A 110 7.72 -15.26 -12.14
CA GLN A 110 7.65 -15.92 -13.44
C GLN A 110 8.73 -17.02 -13.61
N GLY A 111 9.88 -16.88 -12.93
CA GLY A 111 10.92 -17.90 -12.85
C GLY A 111 10.49 -19.17 -12.11
N PHE A 112 9.64 -19.04 -11.08
CA PHE A 112 9.08 -20.20 -10.38
C PHE A 112 8.12 -21.05 -11.23
N SER A 113 7.53 -20.48 -12.28
CA SER A 113 6.61 -21.19 -13.17
C SER A 113 7.30 -22.03 -14.25
N GLN A 114 8.62 -21.90 -14.42
CA GLN A 114 9.40 -22.63 -15.44
C GLN A 114 10.15 -23.84 -14.87
N ASN A 115 10.03 -24.10 -13.56
CA ASN A 115 10.65 -25.23 -12.89
C ASN A 115 9.58 -26.25 -12.42
N THR A 116 8.84 -26.82 -13.37
CA THR A 116 8.03 -28.04 -13.23
C THR A 116 8.17 -28.90 -14.47
#